data_AF-A0ABD3MAG9-F1
#
_entry.id   AF-A0ABD3MAG9-F1
#
_cell.length_a   1.000
_cell.length_b   1.000
_cell.length_c   1.000
_cell.angle_alpha   90.00
_cell.angle_beta   90.00
_cell.angle_gamma   90.00
#
_symmetry.space_group_name_H-M   'P 1'
#
loop_
_entity.id
_entity.type
_entity.pdbx_description
1 polymer ?
#
loop_
_entity_poly.entity_id
_entity_poly.type
_entity_poly.pdbx_seq_one_letter_code
_entity_poly.pdbx_strand_id
1 'polypeptide(L)'
;MMSPTTRWRAHSLLAVIFAFSSSSPSCCWLTLSFAFTPSPPPSWEQLRSTLPDLFNKSPAPVYYDRLPDDYHLDNNNALLPILYRDKECICAASETVWLALECKNVNYITVLVSIGDDKKDDTCRKPIPRIVWPDDKDSDDEDSSDGNGGDAIQLLEQIQNRYPNNPPNFYPKSLSAAVDVVRCNILRLPGVMPRYSDPEFMSLAPYIFKEDGSLVQQSSHCVTLEEIEEMQEEYYLGKFLCGRELTAADIVWAPYLERYAIQLPLIFSNAKRCNPRTSYEEVNAWYTAMETKVPAYACRVQGDARHWRKCLERVLPLHNARAASDDERIMSLPPVPKKFGWWMTKNNLSREGREELWKEYATESRPWLADTPGREVALYFIRNCEEIVSAATLSSSGMDLQQSDVDEALREIVQILLDSKMTDSKLSECSDDDDEPQILLSDNARRLARFACERIEVPRDMGMIPVLSLGELIQSFTQ
;
A
#
# COMPACT_ATOMS: atom_id res chain seq x y z
N MET A 1 72.48 -7.80 33.34
CA MET A 1 71.79 -6.67 32.68
C MET A 1 70.40 -7.16 32.32
N MET A 2 69.46 -7.04 33.25
CA MET A 2 68.47 -5.97 33.42
C MET A 2 67.26 -6.07 32.48
N SER A 3 66.07 -6.07 33.11
CA SER A 3 64.69 -6.00 32.60
C SER A 3 64.38 -4.61 31.98
N PRO A 4 63.13 -4.16 31.62
CA PRO A 4 61.74 -4.49 32.09
C PRO A 4 60.66 -4.70 30.98
N THR A 5 59.65 -5.59 31.14
CA THR A 5 58.23 -5.41 31.60
C THR A 5 57.40 -4.24 31.01
N THR A 6 56.13 -4.49 30.59
CA THR A 6 54.87 -3.90 31.15
C THR A 6 53.54 -4.40 30.50
N ARG A 7 52.69 -5.03 31.33
CA ARG A 7 51.20 -5.07 31.51
C ARG A 7 50.18 -5.32 30.38
N TRP A 8 49.45 -6.43 30.56
CA TRP A 8 48.02 -6.60 30.26
C TRP A 8 47.18 -6.10 31.45
N ARG A 9 46.06 -5.40 31.20
CA ARG A 9 45.04 -5.06 32.21
C ARG A 9 43.82 -5.97 32.05
N ALA A 10 43.65 -6.92 32.97
CA ALA A 10 42.36 -7.54 33.27
C ALA A 10 41.54 -6.58 34.14
N HIS A 11 40.26 -6.40 33.82
CA HIS A 11 39.32 -5.73 34.73
C HIS A 11 38.63 -6.77 35.61
N SER A 12 38.50 -6.38 36.87
CA SER A 12 38.26 -7.16 38.07
C SER A 12 36.86 -7.77 38.14
N LEU A 13 36.79 -9.09 38.42
CA LEU A 13 35.64 -9.73 39.05
C LEU A 13 35.85 -9.67 40.57
N LEU A 14 34.99 -8.94 41.27
CA LEU A 14 34.96 -8.85 42.72
C LEU A 14 34.06 -9.97 43.25
N ALA A 15 34.65 -11.10 43.60
CA ALA A 15 33.96 -12.18 44.30
C ALA A 15 33.95 -11.85 45.81
N VAL A 16 32.77 -11.55 46.35
CA VAL A 16 32.56 -11.46 47.80
C VAL A 16 32.29 -12.88 48.32
N ILE A 17 33.28 -13.46 49.00
CA ILE A 17 33.13 -14.73 49.71
C ILE A 17 32.62 -14.42 51.12
N PHE A 18 31.37 -14.76 51.41
CA PHE A 18 30.89 -14.90 52.79
C PHE A 18 31.10 -16.34 53.25
N ALA A 19 31.96 -16.52 54.24
CA ALA A 19 32.08 -17.75 55.00
C ALA A 19 31.05 -17.76 56.13
N PHE A 20 30.11 -18.71 56.14
CA PHE A 20 29.39 -19.12 57.34
C PHE A 20 29.18 -20.63 57.39
N SER A 21 29.38 -21.15 58.60
CA SER A 21 29.47 -22.56 58.99
C SER A 21 28.10 -23.23 59.13
N SER A 22 28.01 -24.46 58.60
CA SER A 22 27.23 -25.62 59.05
C SER A 22 25.85 -25.42 59.73
N SER A 23 24.75 -25.74 59.04
CA SER A 23 23.81 -26.84 59.39
C SER A 23 22.53 -26.85 58.53
N SER A 24 22.27 -28.00 57.89
CA SER A 24 21.03 -28.52 57.25
C SER A 24 20.45 -27.86 55.98
N PRO A 25 19.83 -28.66 55.07
CA PRO A 25 19.53 -28.26 53.69
C PRO A 25 18.07 -27.85 53.50
N SER A 26 17.84 -26.63 53.01
CA SER A 26 16.61 -26.29 52.28
C SER A 26 17.00 -25.78 50.89
N CYS A 27 16.61 -26.53 49.86
CA CYS A 27 16.78 -26.13 48.46
C CYS A 27 16.02 -24.84 48.18
N CYS A 28 16.70 -23.70 48.23
CA CYS A 28 16.26 -22.48 47.56
C CYS A 28 17.03 -22.39 46.25
N TRP A 29 16.34 -22.64 45.14
CA TRP A 29 16.79 -22.25 43.81
C TRP A 29 16.89 -20.73 43.79
N LEU A 30 18.10 -20.19 43.85
CA LEU A 30 18.36 -18.80 43.53
C LEU A 30 18.26 -18.66 42.01
N THR A 31 17.08 -18.29 41.51
CA THR A 31 16.94 -17.71 40.18
C THR A 31 17.69 -16.38 40.17
N LEU A 32 18.89 -16.39 39.60
CA LEU A 32 19.58 -15.17 39.19
C LEU A 32 18.80 -14.58 38.01
N SER A 33 17.80 -13.77 38.32
CA SER A 33 17.17 -12.88 37.33
C SER A 33 18.20 -11.81 36.96
N PHE A 34 18.95 -12.03 35.87
CA PHE A 34 19.63 -10.94 35.20
C PHE A 34 18.55 -10.02 34.65
N ALA A 35 18.32 -8.90 35.34
CA ALA A 35 17.59 -7.78 34.76
C ALA A 35 18.46 -7.23 33.62
N PHE A 36 18.25 -7.75 32.41
CA PHE A 36 18.72 -7.11 31.20
C PHE A 36 17.96 -5.78 31.13
N THR A 37 18.57 -4.68 31.56
CA THR A 37 18.08 -3.36 31.20
C THR A 37 18.38 -3.20 29.71
N PRO A 38 17.40 -3.28 28.80
CA PRO A 38 17.67 -3.00 27.41
C PRO A 38 18.30 -1.61 27.30
N SER A 39 19.35 -1.49 26.49
CA SER A 39 19.89 -0.17 26.17
C SER A 39 18.75 0.70 25.64
N PRO A 40 18.65 1.98 26.04
CA PRO A 40 17.62 2.86 25.51
C PRO A 40 17.72 2.90 23.97
N PRO A 41 16.59 3.02 23.25
CA PRO A 41 16.63 3.04 21.80
C PRO A 41 17.47 4.23 21.32
N PRO A 42 18.13 4.09 20.16
CA PRO A 42 18.98 5.13 19.58
C PRO A 42 18.22 6.44 19.40
N SER A 43 18.94 7.57 19.35
CA SER A 43 18.33 8.88 19.07
C SER A 43 17.85 8.96 17.62
N TRP A 44 16.94 9.90 17.32
CA TRP A 44 16.51 10.15 15.95
C TRP A 44 17.66 10.50 15.00
N GLU A 45 18.70 11.19 15.49
CA GLU A 45 19.90 11.50 14.71
C GLU A 45 20.69 10.24 14.35
N GLN A 46 20.81 9.30 15.29
CA GLN A 46 21.44 8.00 15.06
C GLN A 46 20.63 7.16 14.08
N LEU A 47 19.29 7.16 14.19
CA LEU A 47 18.42 6.45 13.26
C LEU A 47 18.49 7.05 11.85
N ARG A 48 18.45 8.38 11.72
CA ARG A 48 18.57 9.07 10.43
C ARG A 48 19.91 8.80 9.75
N SER A 49 21.00 8.68 10.52
CA SER A 49 22.33 8.42 9.97
C SER A 49 22.51 7.01 9.39
N THR A 50 21.57 6.09 9.65
CA THR A 50 21.53 4.76 8.99
C THR A 50 20.93 4.80 7.57
N LEU A 51 20.27 5.89 7.20
CA LEU A 51 19.67 6.13 5.87
C LEU A 51 20.12 7.47 5.27
N PRO A 52 21.42 7.82 5.30
CA PRO A 52 21.88 9.17 5.02
C PRO A 52 21.55 9.61 3.58
N ASP A 53 21.60 8.69 2.63
CA ASP A 53 21.32 8.98 1.22
C ASP A 53 19.84 9.24 0.93
N LEU A 54 18.92 8.67 1.73
CA LEU A 54 17.47 8.78 1.50
C LEU A 54 16.87 10.06 2.10
N PHE A 55 17.56 10.69 3.06
CA PHE A 55 17.17 12.00 3.61
C PHE A 55 17.73 13.17 2.80
N ASN A 56 18.84 12.96 2.08
CA ASN A 56 19.49 14.00 1.28
C ASN A 56 19.05 14.01 -0.20
N LYS A 57 18.45 12.93 -0.70
CA LYS A 57 17.87 12.89 -2.06
C LYS A 57 16.48 13.52 -2.06
N SER A 58 16.20 14.36 -3.06
CA SER A 58 14.86 14.93 -3.25
C SER A 58 13.81 13.82 -3.27
N PRO A 59 12.77 13.89 -2.42
CA PRO A 59 11.75 12.87 -2.40
C PRO A 59 10.99 12.92 -3.72
N ALA A 60 10.79 11.79 -4.38
CA ALA A 60 9.71 11.66 -5.34
C ALA A 60 8.77 10.52 -4.91
N PRO A 61 7.47 10.57 -5.24
CA PRO A 61 6.75 11.77 -5.67
C PRO A 61 6.59 12.75 -4.49
N VAL A 62 6.88 14.04 -4.70
CA VAL A 62 6.53 15.08 -3.73
C VAL A 62 5.01 15.13 -3.68
N TYR A 63 4.42 14.86 -2.51
CA TYR A 63 2.99 14.96 -2.29
C TYR A 63 2.64 16.37 -1.86
N TYR A 64 1.85 17.03 -2.69
CA TYR A 64 1.20 18.26 -2.30
C TYR A 64 -0.23 17.96 -1.92
N ASP A 65 -0.51 18.06 -0.61
CA ASP A 65 -1.84 17.90 -0.02
C ASP A 65 -2.77 19.06 -0.37
N ARG A 66 -2.16 20.21 -0.72
CA ARG A 66 -2.71 21.37 -1.41
C ARG A 66 -1.62 21.93 -2.32
N LEU A 67 -2.00 22.50 -3.46
CA LEU A 67 -1.08 23.29 -4.29
C LEU A 67 -0.41 24.34 -3.39
N PRO A 68 0.94 24.39 -3.31
CA PRO A 68 1.59 25.50 -2.61
C PRO A 68 1.23 26.79 -3.32
N ASP A 69 0.80 27.82 -2.57
CA ASP A 69 0.44 29.13 -3.10
C ASP A 69 1.59 29.77 -3.93
N ASP A 70 2.84 29.38 -3.64
CA ASP A 70 4.06 29.90 -4.28
C ASP A 70 4.58 29.04 -5.46
N TYR A 71 4.00 27.86 -5.70
CA TYR A 71 4.35 27.04 -6.86
C TYR A 71 3.34 27.30 -7.98
N HIS A 72 3.59 28.38 -8.73
CA HIS A 72 3.14 28.45 -10.12
C HIS A 72 3.83 27.32 -10.92
N LEU A 73 3.33 26.09 -10.80
CA LEU A 73 3.70 24.95 -11.65
C LEU A 73 3.15 25.11 -13.07
N ASP A 74 2.39 26.17 -13.33
CA ASP A 74 2.08 26.68 -14.66
C ASP A 74 3.32 27.30 -15.36
N ASN A 75 4.44 27.49 -14.66
CA ASN A 75 5.67 27.88 -15.32
C ASN A 75 6.38 26.63 -15.87
N ASN A 76 6.50 26.56 -17.21
CA ASN A 76 7.29 25.71 -18.12
C ASN A 76 8.70 25.19 -17.68
N ASN A 77 8.93 24.94 -16.39
CA ASN A 77 10.22 24.60 -15.78
C ASN A 77 10.17 23.30 -14.95
N ALA A 78 9.02 22.61 -14.90
CA ALA A 78 8.96 21.30 -14.23
C ALA A 78 9.75 20.28 -15.06
N LEU A 79 10.86 19.75 -14.50
CA LEU A 79 11.67 18.73 -15.17
C LEU A 79 11.00 17.34 -15.24
N LEU A 80 9.91 17.15 -14.48
CA LEU A 80 9.18 15.90 -14.36
C LEU A 80 7.70 16.14 -14.64
N PRO A 81 6.98 15.16 -15.23
CA PRO A 81 5.53 15.21 -15.35
C PRO A 81 4.86 15.35 -13.97
N ILE A 82 3.76 16.08 -13.92
CA ILE A 82 2.98 16.32 -12.70
C ILE A 82 1.64 15.62 -12.85
N LEU A 83 1.41 14.58 -12.07
CA LEU A 83 0.14 13.87 -11.98
C LEU A 83 -0.74 14.53 -10.92
N TYR A 84 -1.89 15.05 -11.35
CA TYR A 84 -2.98 15.43 -10.45
C TYR A 84 -3.93 14.26 -10.33
N ARG A 85 -4.08 13.74 -9.11
CA ARG A 85 -4.93 12.57 -8.85
C ARG A 85 -5.72 12.74 -7.56
N ASP A 86 -6.72 11.89 -7.41
CA ASP A 86 -7.57 11.88 -6.25
C ASP A 86 -6.80 11.60 -4.95
N LYS A 87 -7.04 12.44 -3.93
CA LYS A 87 -6.44 12.34 -2.61
C LYS A 87 -6.84 11.07 -1.87
N GLU A 88 -8.10 10.66 -2.00
CA GLU A 88 -8.63 9.52 -1.26
C GLU A 88 -8.32 8.17 -1.94
N CYS A 89 -7.70 8.17 -3.12
CA CYS A 89 -7.44 6.95 -3.90
C CYS A 89 -8.71 6.11 -4.18
N ILE A 90 -9.83 6.77 -4.47
CA ILE A 90 -11.11 6.16 -4.84
C ILE A 90 -11.41 6.31 -6.33
N CYS A 91 -10.90 7.35 -7.01
CA CYS A 91 -11.13 7.55 -8.44
C CYS A 91 -10.43 6.49 -9.31
N ALA A 92 -11.21 5.63 -9.97
CA ALA A 92 -10.69 4.56 -10.85
C ALA A 92 -9.82 5.10 -12.00
N ALA A 93 -10.24 6.19 -12.65
CA ALA A 93 -9.46 6.84 -13.70
C ALA A 93 -8.09 7.32 -13.21
N SER A 94 -8.05 7.91 -12.00
CA SER A 94 -6.80 8.32 -11.35
C SER A 94 -5.88 7.13 -11.08
N GLU A 95 -6.44 6.01 -10.63
CA GLU A 95 -5.71 4.78 -10.37
C GLU A 95 -5.14 4.16 -11.67
N THR A 96 -5.90 4.15 -12.76
CA THR A 96 -5.45 3.71 -14.10
C THR A 96 -4.23 4.49 -14.58
N VAL A 97 -4.30 5.84 -14.55
CA VAL A 97 -3.19 6.70 -15.01
C VAL A 97 -1.98 6.58 -14.08
N TRP A 98 -2.22 6.47 -12.78
CA TRP A 98 -1.16 6.28 -11.79
C TRP A 98 -0.42 4.96 -12.01
N LEU A 99 -1.15 3.84 -12.17
CA LEU A 99 -0.58 2.53 -12.46
C LEU A 99 0.22 2.53 -13.75
N ALA A 100 -0.26 3.24 -14.77
CA ALA A 100 0.45 3.37 -16.03
C ALA A 100 1.83 4.03 -15.89
N LEU A 101 1.91 5.15 -15.18
CA LEU A 101 3.19 5.84 -14.91
C LEU A 101 4.14 4.95 -14.10
N GLU A 102 3.62 4.26 -13.08
CA GLU A 102 4.41 3.35 -12.24
C GLU A 102 4.92 2.13 -13.01
N CYS A 103 4.08 1.52 -13.86
CA CYS A 103 4.47 0.40 -14.72
C CYS A 103 5.55 0.80 -15.73
N LYS A 104 5.47 2.03 -16.25
CA LYS A 104 6.49 2.58 -17.17
C LYS A 104 7.74 3.08 -16.46
N ASN A 105 7.82 2.95 -15.14
CA ASN A 105 8.94 3.43 -14.35
C ASN A 105 9.29 4.90 -14.67
N VAL A 106 8.25 5.73 -14.77
CA VAL A 106 8.39 7.17 -15.02
C VAL A 106 8.56 7.88 -13.69
N ASN A 107 9.47 8.85 -13.63
CA ASN A 107 9.62 9.73 -12.47
C ASN A 107 8.64 10.90 -12.62
N TYR A 108 7.81 11.15 -11.60
CA TYR A 108 6.76 12.16 -11.66
C TYR A 108 6.52 12.80 -10.28
N ILE A 109 5.87 13.96 -10.28
CA ILE A 109 5.38 14.68 -9.10
C ILE A 109 3.91 14.35 -8.92
N THR A 110 3.43 14.16 -7.68
CA THR A 110 2.02 13.89 -7.40
C THR A 110 1.35 15.03 -6.64
N VAL A 111 0.27 15.57 -7.20
CA VAL A 111 -0.60 16.52 -6.49
C VAL A 111 -1.89 15.80 -6.13
N LEU A 112 -2.20 15.74 -4.83
CA LEU A 112 -3.40 15.10 -4.31
C LEU A 112 -4.56 16.12 -4.30
N VAL A 113 -5.68 15.75 -4.88
CA VAL A 113 -6.86 16.62 -5.02
C VAL A 113 -8.06 15.96 -4.34
N SER A 114 -8.67 16.64 -3.37
CA SER A 114 -9.94 16.20 -2.76
C SER A 114 -11.09 16.29 -3.76
N ILE A 115 -11.84 15.21 -3.91
CA ILE A 115 -13.12 15.18 -4.65
C ILE A 115 -14.22 15.76 -3.76
N GLY A 116 -14.97 16.76 -4.23
CA GLY A 116 -16.17 17.27 -3.55
C GLY A 116 -15.97 18.35 -2.48
N ASP A 117 -14.77 18.90 -2.29
CA ASP A 117 -14.58 20.15 -1.52
C ASP A 117 -15.05 21.35 -2.38
N ASP A 118 -16.37 21.44 -2.50
CA ASP A 118 -17.10 22.44 -3.26
C ASP A 118 -17.09 23.79 -2.51
N LYS A 119 -16.13 24.64 -2.84
CA LYS A 119 -16.48 26.07 -2.91
C LYS A 119 -17.00 26.32 -4.32
N LYS A 120 -18.32 26.50 -4.41
CA LYS A 120 -19.15 26.74 -5.61
C LYS A 120 -18.65 27.81 -6.60
N ASP A 121 -17.54 28.49 -6.34
CA ASP A 121 -17.11 29.70 -7.04
C ASP A 121 -15.79 29.54 -7.84
N ASP A 122 -15.16 28.37 -7.80
CA ASP A 122 -13.88 28.16 -8.49
C ASP A 122 -14.10 27.60 -9.92
N THR A 123 -14.34 28.52 -10.86
CA THR A 123 -14.47 28.24 -12.31
C THR A 123 -13.19 27.69 -12.94
N CYS A 124 -12.07 27.61 -12.20
CA CYS A 124 -10.75 27.26 -12.72
C CYS A 124 -10.32 25.80 -12.44
N ARG A 125 -11.15 24.96 -11.81
CA ARG A 125 -10.71 23.61 -11.39
C ARG A 125 -10.80 22.58 -12.53
N LYS A 126 -9.65 22.21 -13.10
CA LYS A 126 -9.49 21.18 -14.15
C LYS A 126 -9.82 19.77 -13.65
N PRO A 127 -10.42 18.88 -14.47
CA PRO A 127 -10.78 17.51 -14.09
C PRO A 127 -9.54 16.67 -13.73
N ILE A 128 -9.75 15.65 -12.87
CA ILE A 128 -8.76 14.63 -12.52
C ILE A 128 -9.19 13.25 -13.07
N PRO A 129 -8.25 12.37 -13.47
CA PRO A 129 -6.82 12.62 -13.55
C PRO A 129 -6.43 13.59 -14.67
N ARG A 130 -5.30 14.26 -14.47
CA ARG A 130 -4.61 15.02 -15.52
C ARG A 130 -3.10 14.97 -15.30
N ILE A 131 -2.35 15.05 -16.39
CA ILE A 131 -0.89 15.16 -16.36
C ILE A 131 -0.51 16.49 -16.98
N VAL A 132 0.33 17.26 -16.29
CA VAL A 132 1.05 18.39 -16.90
C VAL A 132 2.41 17.87 -17.32
N TRP A 133 2.67 17.91 -18.63
CA TRP A 133 3.92 17.43 -19.20
C TRP A 133 4.98 18.55 -19.24
N PRO A 134 6.27 18.26 -18.99
CA PRO A 134 7.35 19.25 -19.03
C PRO A 134 7.48 20.02 -20.34
N ASP A 135 7.20 19.34 -21.46
CA ASP A 135 7.46 19.84 -22.81
C ASP A 135 6.23 20.50 -23.45
N ASP A 136 5.08 20.49 -22.76
CA ASP A 136 3.87 21.13 -23.26
C ASP A 136 4.02 22.62 -23.05
N LYS A 137 4.44 23.33 -24.10
CA LYS A 137 4.40 24.79 -24.11
C LYS A 137 2.95 25.22 -23.97
N ASP A 138 2.70 26.21 -23.11
CA ASP A 138 1.41 26.89 -22.98
C ASP A 138 0.85 27.20 -24.37
N SER A 139 -0.05 26.35 -24.87
CA SER A 139 -1.03 26.82 -25.82
C SER A 139 -2.01 27.61 -24.98
N ASP A 140 -1.87 28.94 -25.02
CA ASP A 140 -2.85 29.93 -24.52
C ASP A 140 -4.26 29.77 -25.17
N ASP A 141 -4.51 28.67 -25.87
CA ASP A 141 -5.81 28.26 -26.35
C ASP A 141 -6.60 27.69 -25.15
N GLU A 142 -7.18 28.59 -24.36
CA GLU A 142 -8.28 28.30 -23.41
C GLU A 142 -9.46 27.57 -24.10
N ASP A 143 -9.50 27.56 -25.44
CA ASP A 143 -10.48 26.88 -26.28
C ASP A 143 -10.02 25.53 -26.86
N SER A 144 -8.80 25.06 -26.55
CA SER A 144 -8.37 23.69 -26.87
C SER A 144 -8.99 22.69 -25.89
N SER A 145 -10.28 22.45 -26.11
CA SER A 145 -11.04 21.29 -25.63
C SER A 145 -10.48 19.93 -26.12
N ASP A 146 -9.33 19.94 -26.82
CA ASP A 146 -8.57 18.77 -27.25
C ASP A 146 -7.27 18.65 -26.45
N GLY A 147 -7.24 17.76 -25.44
CA GLY A 147 -6.08 16.87 -25.30
C GLY A 147 -5.38 16.68 -23.95
N ASN A 148 -5.70 17.37 -22.85
CA ASN A 148 -4.91 17.22 -21.60
C ASN A 148 -5.69 17.02 -20.28
N GLY A 149 -7.00 16.78 -20.32
CA GLY A 149 -7.77 16.47 -19.10
C GLY A 149 -9.03 15.64 -19.36
N GLY A 150 -9.22 14.58 -18.56
CA GLY A 150 -10.52 13.92 -18.36
C GLY A 150 -10.62 12.45 -18.80
N ASP A 151 -9.91 12.04 -19.86
CA ASP A 151 -9.98 10.65 -20.36
C ASP A 151 -8.71 9.86 -20.00
N ALA A 152 -8.85 8.92 -19.06
CA ALA A 152 -7.76 8.07 -18.62
C ALA A 152 -7.18 7.22 -19.77
N ILE A 153 -7.97 6.86 -20.77
CA ILE A 153 -7.50 6.06 -21.92
C ILE A 153 -6.59 6.89 -22.80
N GLN A 154 -6.95 8.15 -23.06
CA GLN A 154 -6.09 9.07 -23.81
C GLN A 154 -4.77 9.32 -23.08
N LEU A 155 -4.82 9.55 -21.76
CA LEU A 155 -3.60 9.70 -20.95
C LEU A 155 -2.72 8.43 -20.98
N LEU A 156 -3.33 7.24 -20.99
CA LEU A 156 -2.63 5.96 -21.12
C LEU A 156 -1.90 5.83 -22.47
N GLU A 157 -2.56 6.22 -23.56
CA GLU A 157 -1.93 6.28 -24.90
C GLU A 157 -0.80 7.32 -24.95
N GLN A 158 -0.98 8.51 -24.35
CA GLN A 158 0.06 9.52 -24.24
C GLN A 158 1.29 9.00 -23.49
N ILE A 159 1.09 8.33 -22.34
CA ILE A 159 2.17 7.70 -21.56
C ILE A 159 2.93 6.69 -22.43
N GLN A 160 2.24 5.79 -23.15
CA GLN A 160 2.91 4.83 -24.04
C GLN A 160 3.69 5.51 -25.17
N ASN A 161 3.15 6.60 -25.74
CA ASN A 161 3.77 7.32 -26.84
C ASN A 161 5.02 8.10 -26.40
N ARG A 162 4.99 8.71 -25.20
CA ARG A 162 6.12 9.44 -24.62
C ARG A 162 7.21 8.50 -24.09
N TYR A 163 6.83 7.33 -23.56
CA TYR A 163 7.76 6.34 -23.02
C TYR A 163 7.67 4.99 -23.77
N PRO A 164 7.98 4.97 -25.08
CA PRO A 164 7.76 3.79 -25.93
C PRO A 164 8.75 2.67 -25.68
N ASN A 165 9.89 2.98 -25.08
CA ASN A 165 10.99 2.05 -24.82
C ASN A 165 11.00 1.53 -23.37
N ASN A 166 10.20 2.14 -22.49
CA ASN A 166 10.06 1.65 -21.12
C ASN A 166 9.07 0.48 -21.14
N PRO A 167 9.47 -0.73 -20.70
CA PRO A 167 8.53 -1.83 -20.55
C PRO A 167 7.54 -1.54 -19.41
N PRO A 168 6.37 -2.21 -19.39
CA PRO A 168 5.86 -3.11 -20.43
C PRO A 168 5.31 -2.32 -21.62
N ASN A 169 5.09 -2.98 -22.76
CA ASN A 169 4.43 -2.34 -23.89
C ASN A 169 2.91 -2.48 -23.75
N PHE A 170 2.22 -1.36 -23.50
CA PHE A 170 0.78 -1.34 -23.28
C PHE A 170 -0.01 -1.74 -24.52
N TYR A 171 0.55 -1.49 -25.71
CA TYR A 171 -0.03 -1.82 -27.01
C TYR A 171 1.03 -2.54 -27.86
N PRO A 172 1.06 -3.89 -27.85
CA PRO A 172 2.08 -4.69 -28.51
C PRO A 172 2.27 -4.31 -30.00
N LYS A 173 3.44 -3.78 -30.34
CA LYS A 173 3.74 -3.17 -31.66
C LYS A 173 3.86 -4.19 -32.81
N SER A 174 3.98 -5.47 -32.49
CA SER A 174 4.41 -6.51 -33.45
C SER A 174 3.32 -6.91 -34.46
N LEU A 175 2.03 -6.66 -34.18
CA LEU A 175 0.90 -7.02 -35.05
C LEU A 175 -0.29 -6.07 -34.81
N SER A 176 -0.89 -5.50 -35.86
CA SER A 176 -2.12 -4.68 -35.76
C SER A 176 -3.19 -5.39 -34.93
N ALA A 177 -3.37 -6.70 -35.16
CA ALA A 177 -4.33 -7.52 -34.45
C ALA A 177 -4.11 -7.55 -32.92
N ALA A 178 -2.87 -7.47 -32.44
CA ALA A 178 -2.59 -7.46 -31.00
C ALA A 178 -2.97 -6.12 -30.36
N VAL A 179 -2.78 -5.01 -31.07
CA VAL A 179 -3.26 -3.69 -30.63
C VAL A 179 -4.79 -3.65 -30.62
N ASP A 180 -5.42 -4.22 -31.65
CA ASP A 180 -6.87 -4.29 -31.76
C ASP A 180 -7.47 -5.11 -30.61
N VAL A 181 -6.86 -6.24 -30.24
CA VAL A 181 -7.25 -7.05 -29.07
C VAL A 181 -7.24 -6.22 -27.78
N VAL A 182 -6.16 -5.48 -27.51
CA VAL A 182 -6.06 -4.65 -26.31
C VAL A 182 -7.17 -3.60 -26.28
N ARG A 183 -7.36 -2.88 -27.39
CA ARG A 183 -8.43 -1.87 -27.51
C ARG A 183 -9.82 -2.47 -27.39
N CYS A 184 -10.06 -3.63 -27.99
CA CYS A 184 -11.31 -4.36 -27.86
C CYS A 184 -11.59 -4.72 -26.40
N ASN A 185 -10.61 -5.24 -25.66
CA ASN A 185 -10.78 -5.57 -24.25
C ASN A 185 -10.99 -4.33 -23.37
N ILE A 186 -10.39 -3.18 -23.69
CA ILE A 186 -10.70 -1.90 -23.04
C ILE A 186 -12.16 -1.50 -23.30
N LEU A 187 -12.60 -1.55 -24.57
CA LEU A 187 -13.95 -1.15 -24.97
C LEU A 187 -15.04 -2.14 -24.53
N ARG A 188 -14.67 -3.39 -24.18
CA ARG A 188 -15.59 -4.39 -23.62
C ARG A 188 -16.03 -4.05 -22.21
N LEU A 189 -15.24 -3.31 -21.42
CA LEU A 189 -15.51 -3.05 -20.00
C LEU A 189 -16.93 -2.51 -19.74
N PRO A 190 -17.43 -1.45 -20.43
CA PRO A 190 -18.78 -0.95 -20.19
C PRO A 190 -19.90 -1.92 -20.65
N GLY A 191 -19.57 -2.86 -21.55
CA GLY A 191 -20.51 -3.87 -22.04
C GLY A 191 -20.65 -5.07 -21.10
N VAL A 192 -19.54 -5.44 -20.45
CA VAL A 192 -19.41 -6.60 -19.54
C VAL A 192 -19.83 -6.25 -18.11
N MET A 193 -19.51 -5.05 -17.65
CA MET A 193 -19.91 -4.59 -16.32
C MET A 193 -21.42 -4.32 -16.25
N PRO A 194 -22.05 -4.48 -15.06
CA PRO A 194 -23.48 -4.21 -14.89
C PRO A 194 -23.90 -2.83 -15.40
N ARG A 195 -25.04 -2.79 -16.09
CA ARG A 195 -25.60 -1.54 -16.67
C ARG A 195 -26.42 -0.77 -15.65
N TYR A 196 -26.61 0.53 -15.93
CA TYR A 196 -27.43 1.45 -15.13
C TYR A 196 -26.97 1.58 -13.68
N SER A 197 -25.66 1.46 -13.46
CA SER A 197 -25.06 1.68 -12.15
C SER A 197 -25.08 3.14 -11.78
N ASP A 198 -25.22 3.40 -10.48
CA ASP A 198 -25.30 4.74 -9.92
C ASP A 198 -23.98 5.51 -10.17
N PRO A 199 -23.98 6.57 -10.99
CA PRO A 199 -22.78 7.33 -11.29
C PRO A 199 -22.17 8.00 -10.05
N GLU A 200 -22.98 8.33 -9.03
CA GLU A 200 -22.52 8.95 -7.79
C GLU A 200 -21.63 7.99 -6.97
N PHE A 201 -21.87 6.68 -7.10
CA PHE A 201 -21.15 5.67 -6.34
C PHE A 201 -20.03 5.00 -7.13
N MET A 202 -19.83 5.36 -8.40
CA MET A 202 -18.84 4.71 -9.26
C MET A 202 -17.40 4.74 -8.74
N SER A 203 -17.01 5.76 -7.97
CA SER A 203 -15.66 5.81 -7.38
C SER A 203 -15.53 4.97 -6.10
N LEU A 204 -16.62 4.79 -5.35
CA LEU A 204 -16.60 4.16 -4.03
C LEU A 204 -17.00 2.68 -4.07
N ALA A 205 -18.04 2.36 -4.84
CA ALA A 205 -18.66 1.05 -4.93
C ALA A 205 -19.16 0.80 -6.37
N PRO A 206 -18.23 0.72 -7.35
CA PRO A 206 -18.58 0.66 -8.77
C PRO A 206 -19.47 -0.54 -9.07
N TYR A 207 -20.51 -0.30 -9.85
CA TYR A 207 -21.42 -1.33 -10.36
C TYR A 207 -22.21 -2.13 -9.33
N ILE A 208 -22.24 -1.73 -8.05
CA ILE A 208 -23.00 -2.44 -6.99
C ILE A 208 -24.43 -1.92 -6.86
N PHE A 209 -24.61 -0.61 -7.03
CA PHE A 209 -25.87 0.10 -6.81
C PHE A 209 -26.37 0.70 -8.12
N LYS A 210 -27.69 0.89 -8.24
CA LYS A 210 -28.32 1.58 -9.36
C LYS A 210 -28.90 2.93 -8.93
N GLU A 211 -29.03 3.83 -9.90
CA GLU A 211 -29.59 5.17 -9.71
C GLU A 211 -31.03 5.16 -9.19
N ASP A 212 -31.80 4.11 -9.50
CA ASP A 212 -33.18 3.93 -9.01
C ASP A 212 -33.27 3.46 -7.55
N GLY A 213 -32.13 3.32 -6.86
CA GLY A 213 -32.05 2.85 -5.48
C GLY A 213 -32.17 1.32 -5.33
N SER A 214 -32.16 0.56 -6.42
CA SER A 214 -32.04 -0.91 -6.35
C SER A 214 -30.58 -1.36 -6.29
N LEU A 215 -30.34 -2.54 -5.72
CA LEU A 215 -29.08 -3.24 -5.86
C LEU A 215 -28.96 -3.82 -7.27
N VAL A 216 -27.74 -3.86 -7.77
CA VAL A 216 -27.43 -4.72 -8.91
C VAL A 216 -27.61 -6.17 -8.46
N GLN A 217 -28.34 -6.94 -9.27
CA GLN A 217 -28.69 -8.31 -8.90
C GLN A 217 -27.43 -9.18 -8.86
N GLN A 218 -27.40 -10.10 -7.90
CA GLN A 218 -26.34 -11.09 -7.75
C GLN A 218 -26.01 -11.81 -9.08
N SER A 219 -27.04 -12.18 -9.85
CA SER A 219 -26.88 -12.84 -11.15
C SER A 219 -26.12 -11.99 -12.17
N SER A 220 -26.30 -10.67 -12.16
CA SER A 220 -25.58 -9.76 -13.06
C SER A 220 -24.08 -9.75 -12.77
N HIS A 221 -23.69 -9.78 -11.50
CA HIS A 221 -22.28 -9.89 -11.13
C HIS A 221 -21.69 -11.26 -11.51
N CYS A 222 -22.45 -12.35 -11.34
CA CYS A 222 -22.00 -13.66 -11.79
C CYS A 222 -21.74 -13.69 -13.30
N VAL A 223 -22.66 -13.13 -14.10
CA VAL A 223 -22.51 -13.03 -15.56
C VAL A 223 -21.29 -12.20 -15.92
N THR A 224 -21.08 -11.05 -15.28
CA THR A 224 -19.86 -10.23 -15.48
C THR A 224 -18.59 -11.04 -15.23
N LEU A 225 -18.52 -11.81 -14.13
CA LEU A 225 -17.35 -12.62 -13.83
C LEU A 225 -17.16 -13.79 -14.80
N GLU A 226 -18.25 -14.40 -15.27
CA GLU A 226 -18.22 -15.44 -16.32
C GLU A 226 -17.71 -14.87 -17.65
N GLU A 227 -18.19 -13.70 -18.07
CA GLU A 227 -17.71 -13.04 -19.29
C GLU A 227 -16.22 -12.68 -19.20
N ILE A 228 -15.71 -12.30 -18.02
CA ILE A 228 -14.28 -12.01 -17.84
C ILE A 228 -13.44 -13.30 -17.88
N GLU A 229 -13.97 -14.40 -17.34
CA GLU A 229 -13.36 -15.73 -17.47
C GLU A 229 -13.26 -16.12 -18.96
N GLU A 230 -14.37 -16.06 -19.70
CA GLU A 230 -14.44 -16.35 -21.13
C GLU A 230 -13.50 -15.44 -21.94
N MET A 231 -13.45 -14.14 -21.62
CA MET A 231 -12.52 -13.19 -22.24
C MET A 231 -11.06 -13.58 -22.06
N GLN A 232 -10.67 -14.16 -20.92
CA GLN A 232 -9.31 -14.61 -20.68
C GLN A 232 -9.01 -15.94 -21.38
N GLU A 233 -9.99 -16.84 -21.44
CA GLU A 233 -9.89 -18.10 -22.18
C GLU A 233 -9.66 -17.89 -23.69
N GLU A 234 -10.18 -16.80 -24.27
CA GLU A 234 -9.87 -16.37 -25.65
C GLU A 234 -8.36 -16.23 -25.89
N TYR A 235 -7.60 -15.87 -24.84
CA TYR A 235 -6.16 -15.59 -24.87
C TYR A 235 -5.37 -16.56 -23.98
N TYR A 236 -5.66 -17.87 -24.10
CA TYR A 236 -5.11 -19.04 -23.37
C TYR A 236 -3.59 -19.13 -23.15
N LEU A 237 -2.79 -18.19 -23.68
CA LEU A 237 -1.35 -18.19 -23.54
C LEU A 237 -0.85 -17.55 -22.24
N GLY A 238 -1.68 -16.89 -21.42
CA GLY A 238 -1.23 -16.30 -20.16
C GLY A 238 -2.34 -15.86 -19.21
N LYS A 239 -1.94 -15.18 -18.12
CA LYS A 239 -2.81 -14.83 -16.97
C LYS A 239 -3.30 -13.38 -16.96
N PHE A 240 -3.00 -12.62 -18.02
CA PHE A 240 -3.45 -11.25 -18.20
C PHE A 240 -4.57 -11.23 -19.24
N LEU A 241 -5.36 -10.15 -19.28
CA LEU A 241 -6.56 -10.05 -20.12
C LEU A 241 -6.28 -10.21 -21.62
N CYS A 242 -5.04 -9.96 -22.06
CA CYS A 242 -4.60 -10.11 -23.45
C CYS A 242 -3.47 -11.14 -23.60
N GLY A 243 -3.33 -12.07 -22.65
CA GLY A 243 -2.37 -13.18 -22.71
C GLY A 243 -1.25 -13.11 -21.66
N ARG A 244 0.02 -13.16 -22.12
CA ARG A 244 1.19 -13.38 -21.23
C ARG A 244 1.72 -12.14 -20.52
N GLU A 245 1.54 -10.99 -21.14
CA GLU A 245 2.16 -9.74 -20.71
C GLU A 245 1.08 -8.77 -20.23
N LEU A 246 1.46 -7.90 -19.30
CA LEU A 246 0.62 -6.80 -18.86
C LEU A 246 0.39 -5.83 -20.02
N THR A 247 -0.87 -5.47 -20.26
CA THR A 247 -1.27 -4.52 -21.31
C THR A 247 -2.08 -3.35 -20.76
N ALA A 248 -2.45 -2.40 -21.62
CA ALA A 248 -3.38 -1.34 -21.25
C ALA A 248 -4.74 -1.89 -20.76
N ALA A 249 -5.19 -3.04 -21.25
CA ALA A 249 -6.44 -3.64 -20.81
C ALA A 249 -6.40 -3.95 -19.31
N ASP A 250 -5.34 -4.62 -18.84
CA ASP A 250 -5.19 -4.94 -17.42
C ASP A 250 -5.19 -3.70 -16.53
N ILE A 251 -4.51 -2.63 -16.98
CA ILE A 251 -4.41 -1.35 -16.26
C ILE A 251 -5.76 -0.64 -16.13
N VAL A 252 -6.60 -0.73 -17.16
CA VAL A 252 -7.94 -0.13 -17.18
C VAL A 252 -8.93 -0.93 -16.33
N TRP A 253 -8.84 -2.26 -16.36
CA TRP A 253 -9.73 -3.14 -15.61
C TRP A 253 -9.37 -3.24 -14.12
N ALA A 254 -8.09 -3.04 -13.77
CA ALA A 254 -7.58 -3.28 -12.43
C ALA A 254 -8.35 -2.59 -11.31
N PRO A 255 -8.70 -1.29 -11.41
CA PRO A 255 -9.44 -0.61 -10.35
C PRO A 255 -10.77 -1.31 -10.02
N TYR A 256 -11.51 -1.72 -11.05
CA TYR A 256 -12.84 -2.31 -10.86
C TYR A 256 -12.76 -3.72 -10.30
N LEU A 257 -11.87 -4.54 -10.84
CA LEU A 257 -11.64 -5.90 -10.37
C LEU A 257 -11.13 -5.90 -8.92
N GLU A 258 -10.19 -5.01 -8.58
CA GLU A 258 -9.67 -4.91 -7.23
C GLU A 258 -10.78 -4.65 -6.18
N ARG A 259 -11.71 -3.74 -6.51
CA ARG A 259 -12.87 -3.43 -5.67
C ARG A 259 -13.84 -4.63 -5.60
N TYR A 260 -14.12 -5.28 -6.72
CA TYR A 260 -14.96 -6.48 -6.78
C TYR A 260 -14.46 -7.61 -5.88
N ALA A 261 -13.15 -7.82 -5.83
CA ALA A 261 -12.54 -8.85 -4.99
C ALA A 261 -12.85 -8.68 -3.49
N ILE A 262 -13.17 -7.46 -3.04
CA ILE A 262 -13.48 -7.16 -1.64
C ILE A 262 -14.97 -6.91 -1.43
N GLN A 263 -15.59 -6.10 -2.28
CA GLN A 263 -16.93 -5.60 -2.02
C GLN A 263 -18.01 -6.63 -2.33
N LEU A 264 -17.87 -7.43 -3.39
CA LEU A 264 -18.90 -8.44 -3.72
C LEU A 264 -19.04 -9.50 -2.62
N PRO A 265 -17.97 -10.08 -2.03
CA PRO A 265 -18.10 -10.98 -0.89
C PRO A 265 -18.68 -10.34 0.38
N LEU A 266 -18.58 -9.01 0.52
CA LEU A 266 -19.18 -8.31 1.66
C LEU A 266 -20.69 -8.15 1.48
N ILE A 267 -21.13 -7.81 0.27
CA ILE A 267 -22.54 -7.60 -0.07
C ILE A 267 -23.28 -8.95 -0.18
N PHE A 268 -22.68 -9.90 -0.88
CA PHE A 268 -23.26 -11.22 -1.16
C PHE A 268 -22.52 -12.32 -0.41
N SER A 269 -22.36 -12.17 0.91
CA SER A 269 -21.56 -13.07 1.76
C SER A 269 -21.96 -14.55 1.72
N ASN A 270 -23.22 -14.86 1.41
CA ASN A 270 -23.72 -16.23 1.28
C ASN A 270 -23.61 -16.78 -0.15
N ALA A 271 -23.23 -15.95 -1.12
CA ALA A 271 -23.12 -16.32 -2.52
C ALA A 271 -21.66 -16.55 -2.90
N LYS A 272 -21.21 -17.81 -2.80
CA LYS A 272 -19.83 -18.17 -3.18
C LYS A 272 -19.46 -17.72 -4.59
N ARG A 273 -20.39 -17.81 -5.54
CA ARG A 273 -20.22 -17.36 -6.94
C ARG A 273 -20.02 -15.85 -7.09
N CYS A 274 -20.23 -15.04 -6.06
CA CYS A 274 -19.88 -13.61 -6.09
C CYS A 274 -18.50 -13.33 -5.52
N ASN A 275 -17.71 -14.36 -5.21
CA ASN A 275 -16.31 -14.20 -4.84
C ASN A 275 -15.41 -14.51 -6.05
N PRO A 276 -14.84 -13.48 -6.69
CA PRO A 276 -14.04 -13.66 -7.90
C PRO A 276 -12.69 -14.34 -7.65
N ARG A 277 -12.27 -14.49 -6.38
CA ARG A 277 -11.04 -15.20 -6.00
C ARG A 277 -11.20 -16.69 -5.75
N THR A 278 -12.43 -17.19 -5.68
CA THR A 278 -12.68 -18.60 -5.32
C THR A 278 -13.53 -19.36 -6.32
N SER A 279 -14.30 -18.66 -7.16
CA SER A 279 -15.27 -19.30 -8.06
C SER A 279 -14.88 -19.28 -9.54
N TYR A 280 -13.81 -18.56 -9.89
CA TYR A 280 -13.39 -18.28 -11.26
C TYR A 280 -11.87 -18.45 -11.32
N GLU A 281 -11.40 -19.44 -12.08
CA GLU A 281 -10.00 -19.87 -12.07
C GLU A 281 -9.12 -18.85 -12.76
N GLU A 282 -9.49 -18.40 -13.97
CA GLU A 282 -8.75 -17.43 -14.75
C GLU A 282 -8.81 -16.04 -14.12
N VAL A 283 -9.98 -15.59 -13.64
CA VAL A 283 -10.09 -14.33 -12.88
C VAL A 283 -9.22 -14.37 -11.61
N ASN A 284 -9.19 -15.49 -10.89
CA ASN A 284 -8.29 -15.63 -9.73
C ASN A 284 -6.80 -15.67 -10.14
N ALA A 285 -6.49 -16.30 -11.28
CA ALA A 285 -5.14 -16.31 -11.85
C ALA A 285 -4.69 -14.90 -12.22
N TRP A 286 -5.58 -14.04 -12.72
CA TRP A 286 -5.33 -12.63 -13.00
C TRP A 286 -5.01 -11.84 -11.73
N TYR A 287 -5.82 -11.96 -10.66
CA TYR A 287 -5.49 -11.30 -9.39
C TYR A 287 -4.11 -11.71 -8.89
N THR A 288 -3.85 -13.02 -8.91
CA THR A 288 -2.55 -13.57 -8.51
C THR A 288 -1.43 -13.00 -9.39
N ALA A 289 -1.62 -12.91 -10.71
CA ALA A 289 -0.61 -12.36 -11.61
C ALA A 289 -0.32 -10.89 -11.35
N MET A 290 -1.36 -10.05 -11.17
CA MET A 290 -1.21 -8.65 -10.81
C MET A 290 -0.45 -8.49 -9.49
N GLU A 291 -0.78 -9.28 -8.47
CA GLU A 291 -0.20 -9.21 -7.13
C GLU A 291 1.23 -9.74 -7.04
N THR A 292 1.60 -10.69 -7.91
CA THR A 292 2.88 -11.41 -7.83
C THR A 292 3.87 -11.06 -8.93
N LYS A 293 3.42 -10.44 -10.02
CA LYS A 293 4.25 -10.18 -11.21
C LYS A 293 4.21 -8.74 -11.69
N VAL A 294 3.44 -7.86 -11.06
CA VAL A 294 3.37 -6.44 -11.41
C VAL A 294 3.85 -5.61 -10.22
N PRO A 295 5.17 -5.35 -10.11
CA PRO A 295 5.72 -4.65 -8.95
C PRO A 295 5.07 -3.28 -8.74
N ALA A 296 4.81 -2.53 -9.81
CA ALA A 296 4.12 -1.24 -9.75
C ALA A 296 2.73 -1.32 -9.08
N TYR A 297 1.97 -2.37 -9.35
CA TYR A 297 0.66 -2.58 -8.74
C TYR A 297 0.82 -2.97 -7.27
N ALA A 298 1.52 -4.07 -6.99
CA ALA A 298 1.63 -4.63 -5.63
C ALA A 298 2.39 -3.71 -4.65
N CYS A 299 3.46 -3.06 -5.09
CA CYS A 299 4.31 -2.26 -4.21
C CYS A 299 3.78 -0.84 -3.99
N ARG A 300 2.86 -0.35 -4.83
CA ARG A 300 2.52 1.08 -4.84
C ARG A 300 1.06 1.44 -5.03
N VAL A 301 0.37 0.82 -5.99
CA VAL A 301 -0.97 1.27 -6.41
C VAL A 301 -2.10 0.49 -5.75
N GLN A 302 -1.89 -0.80 -5.47
CA GLN A 302 -2.90 -1.68 -4.90
C GLN A 302 -3.43 -1.16 -3.56
N GLY A 303 -4.75 -1.06 -3.45
CA GLY A 303 -5.46 -0.81 -2.20
C GLY A 303 -5.68 -2.08 -1.36
N ASP A 304 -5.88 -1.89 -0.06
CA ASP A 304 -6.12 -3.01 0.86
C ASP A 304 -7.61 -3.28 1.12
N ALA A 305 -7.91 -4.35 1.85
CA ALA A 305 -9.29 -4.69 2.17
C ALA A 305 -9.94 -3.69 3.15
N ARG A 306 -9.17 -2.92 3.94
CA ARG A 306 -9.70 -1.90 4.85
C ARG A 306 -10.22 -0.72 4.04
N HIS A 307 -9.43 -0.25 3.08
CA HIS A 307 -9.74 0.87 2.20
C HIS A 307 -11.05 0.64 1.44
N TRP A 308 -11.15 -0.48 0.71
CA TRP A 308 -12.34 -0.75 -0.11
C TRP A 308 -13.58 -1.10 0.71
N ARG A 309 -13.40 -1.66 1.91
CA ARG A 309 -14.50 -1.81 2.87
C ARG A 309 -14.99 -0.45 3.37
N LYS A 310 -14.09 0.46 3.76
CA LYS A 310 -14.43 1.82 4.20
C LYS A 310 -15.16 2.59 3.10
N CYS A 311 -14.73 2.45 1.84
CA CYS A 311 -15.42 3.04 0.69
C CYS A 311 -16.86 2.54 0.58
N LEU A 312 -17.06 1.22 0.71
CA LEU A 312 -18.40 0.62 0.70
C LEU A 312 -19.25 1.11 1.88
N GLU A 313 -18.69 1.12 3.09
CA GLU A 313 -19.37 1.61 4.30
C GLU A 313 -19.77 3.08 4.21
N ARG A 314 -19.02 3.92 3.50
CA ARG A 314 -19.40 5.32 3.21
C ARG A 314 -20.64 5.42 2.31
N VAL A 315 -20.82 4.48 1.38
CA VAL A 315 -21.93 4.50 0.42
C VAL A 315 -23.22 3.96 1.03
N LEU A 316 -23.15 2.97 1.93
CA LEU A 316 -24.36 2.29 2.44
C LEU A 316 -25.43 3.23 3.02
N PRO A 317 -25.11 4.25 3.84
CA PRO A 317 -26.12 5.17 4.36
C PRO A 317 -26.83 5.96 3.25
N LEU A 318 -26.09 6.36 2.21
CA LEU A 318 -26.62 7.10 1.07
C LEU A 318 -27.53 6.21 0.20
N HIS A 319 -27.09 4.99 -0.09
CA HIS A 319 -27.91 3.99 -0.78
C HIS A 319 -29.19 3.65 0.00
N ASN A 320 -29.07 3.30 1.28
CA ASN A 320 -30.20 2.88 2.11
C ASN A 320 -31.27 3.98 2.27
N ALA A 321 -30.87 5.25 2.21
CA ALA A 321 -31.78 6.39 2.20
C ALA A 321 -32.60 6.50 0.91
N ARG A 322 -32.06 6.00 -0.20
CA ARG A 322 -32.69 5.99 -1.54
C ARG A 322 -33.27 4.63 -1.95
N ALA A 323 -33.09 3.62 -1.11
CA ALA A 323 -33.42 2.24 -1.46
C ALA A 323 -34.87 2.09 -1.96
N ALA A 324 -35.05 1.39 -3.08
CA ALA A 324 -36.36 1.23 -3.72
C ALA A 324 -37.34 0.40 -2.87
N SER A 325 -36.83 -0.48 -2.01
CA SER A 325 -37.61 -1.24 -1.03
C SER A 325 -36.75 -1.60 0.19
N ASP A 326 -37.36 -2.13 1.26
CA ASP A 326 -36.62 -2.58 2.44
C ASP A 326 -35.69 -3.78 2.15
N ASP A 327 -36.03 -4.62 1.15
CA ASP A 327 -35.21 -5.77 0.76
C ASP A 327 -33.94 -5.36 0.00
N GLU A 328 -33.90 -4.14 -0.56
CA GLU A 328 -32.74 -3.56 -1.25
C GLU A 328 -31.77 -2.87 -0.28
N ARG A 329 -32.15 -2.75 1.00
CA ARG A 329 -31.30 -2.11 2.02
C ARG A 329 -30.24 -3.08 2.54
N ILE A 330 -29.03 -2.54 2.70
CA ILE A 330 -27.91 -3.26 3.29
C ILE A 330 -27.71 -2.74 4.70
N MET A 331 -28.38 -3.40 5.65
CA MET A 331 -28.43 -2.96 7.05
C MET A 331 -27.11 -3.19 7.79
N SER A 332 -26.34 -4.20 7.39
CA SER A 332 -25.02 -4.46 7.96
C SER A 332 -24.16 -5.27 7.00
N LEU A 333 -22.86 -4.97 7.00
CA LEU A 333 -21.84 -5.82 6.39
C LEU A 333 -21.42 -6.92 7.37
N PRO A 334 -20.82 -8.02 6.90
CA PRO A 334 -20.16 -8.99 7.76
C PRO A 334 -19.21 -8.30 8.75
N PRO A 335 -19.12 -8.76 10.00
CA PRO A 335 -18.28 -8.11 11.01
C PRO A 335 -16.81 -8.13 10.57
N VAL A 336 -16.08 -7.08 10.93
CA VAL A 336 -14.62 -7.03 10.73
C VAL A 336 -13.99 -8.18 11.52
N PRO A 337 -13.13 -9.02 10.90
CA PRO A 337 -12.47 -10.10 11.62
C PRO A 337 -11.63 -9.57 12.78
N LYS A 338 -11.74 -10.20 13.95
CA LYS A 338 -10.98 -9.80 15.17
C LYS A 338 -9.48 -10.06 15.06
N LYS A 339 -9.05 -10.93 14.15
CA LYS A 339 -7.64 -11.26 13.96
C LYS A 339 -6.92 -10.07 13.32
N PHE A 340 -5.85 -9.61 13.97
CA PHE A 340 -4.98 -8.58 13.39
C PHE A 340 -4.43 -9.05 12.04
N GLY A 341 -4.41 -8.15 11.07
CA GLY A 341 -3.92 -8.46 9.73
C GLY A 341 -4.93 -9.17 8.83
N TRP A 342 -6.21 -9.19 9.16
CA TRP A 342 -7.25 -9.77 8.29
C TRP A 342 -7.23 -9.18 6.86
N TRP A 343 -6.83 -7.91 6.74
CA TRP A 343 -6.70 -7.18 5.49
C TRP A 343 -5.46 -7.56 4.66
N MET A 344 -4.50 -8.29 5.25
CA MET A 344 -3.27 -8.75 4.60
C MET A 344 -3.48 -9.97 3.69
N THR A 345 -4.66 -10.58 3.73
CA THR A 345 -4.98 -11.85 3.06
C THR A 345 -4.96 -11.80 1.53
N LYS A 346 -4.84 -10.61 0.91
CA LYS A 346 -4.77 -10.46 -0.54
C LYS A 346 -3.48 -11.03 -1.15
N ASN A 347 -2.36 -11.01 -0.44
CA ASN A 347 -1.06 -11.35 -1.00
C ASN A 347 -0.54 -12.70 -0.49
N ASN A 348 -0.70 -13.74 -1.31
CA ASN A 348 -0.20 -15.10 -1.03
C ASN A 348 1.32 -15.25 -1.24
N LEU A 349 2.04 -14.16 -1.48
CA LEU A 349 3.50 -14.18 -1.60
C LEU A 349 4.13 -14.62 -0.28
N SER A 350 5.18 -15.44 -0.36
CA SER A 350 6.10 -15.62 0.74
C SER A 350 6.82 -14.30 1.04
N ARG A 351 7.46 -14.21 2.21
CA ARG A 351 8.29 -13.05 2.54
C ARG A 351 9.40 -12.82 1.52
N GLU A 352 10.09 -13.89 1.12
CA GLU A 352 11.10 -13.85 0.05
C GLU A 352 10.52 -13.30 -1.26
N GLY A 353 9.35 -13.78 -1.68
CA GLY A 353 8.70 -13.31 -2.90
C GLY A 353 8.32 -11.83 -2.84
N ARG A 354 7.94 -11.30 -1.66
CA ARG A 354 7.70 -9.86 -1.48
C ARG A 354 8.97 -9.04 -1.52
N GLU A 355 10.06 -9.55 -0.94
CA GLU A 355 11.36 -8.87 -1.00
C GLU A 355 11.92 -8.86 -2.42
N GLU A 356 11.75 -9.93 -3.19
CA GLU A 356 12.10 -9.98 -4.62
C GLU A 356 11.29 -8.97 -5.43
N LEU A 357 9.96 -8.94 -5.22
CA LEU A 357 9.08 -7.99 -5.91
C LEU A 357 9.43 -6.54 -5.55
N TRP A 358 9.75 -6.27 -4.27
CA TRP A 358 10.21 -4.95 -3.84
C TRP A 358 11.55 -4.58 -4.48
N LYS A 359 12.50 -5.50 -4.58
CA LYS A 359 13.79 -5.26 -5.26
C LYS A 359 13.59 -4.93 -6.75
N GLU A 360 12.65 -5.59 -7.41
CA GLU A 360 12.27 -5.26 -8.79
C GLU A 360 11.61 -3.89 -8.89
N TYR A 361 10.84 -3.48 -7.88
CA TYR A 361 10.20 -2.17 -7.84
C TYR A 361 11.17 -1.04 -7.49
N ALA A 362 11.97 -1.20 -6.43
CA ALA A 362 12.94 -0.24 -5.89
C ALA A 362 14.25 -0.25 -6.71
N THR A 363 14.12 -0.06 -8.02
CA THR A 363 15.25 0.03 -8.95
C THR A 363 16.08 1.29 -8.75
N GLU A 364 17.25 1.37 -9.39
CA GLU A 364 18.12 2.55 -9.38
C GLU A 364 17.41 3.85 -9.85
N SER A 365 16.35 3.75 -10.66
CA SER A 365 15.59 4.93 -11.11
C SER A 365 14.67 5.51 -10.03
N ARG A 366 14.46 4.79 -8.92
CA ARG A 366 13.69 5.22 -7.74
C ARG A 366 14.61 5.36 -6.51
N PRO A 367 15.64 6.22 -6.56
CA PRO A 367 16.68 6.29 -5.52
C PRO A 367 16.21 6.89 -4.18
N TRP A 368 14.94 7.29 -4.09
CA TRP A 368 14.27 7.80 -2.89
C TRP A 368 13.56 6.70 -2.08
N LEU A 369 13.42 5.49 -2.63
CA LEU A 369 12.87 4.33 -1.94
C LEU A 369 13.97 3.62 -1.15
N ALA A 370 13.59 3.01 -0.03
CA ALA A 370 14.47 2.11 0.67
C ALA A 370 14.67 0.79 -0.09
N ASP A 371 15.80 0.13 0.19
CA ASP A 371 16.21 -1.14 -0.41
C ASP A 371 15.40 -2.35 0.07
N THR A 372 14.70 -2.24 1.21
CA THR A 372 13.79 -3.27 1.71
C THR A 372 12.44 -2.69 2.12
N PRO A 373 11.35 -3.49 2.09
CA PRO A 373 10.04 -3.06 2.55
C PRO A 373 10.04 -2.55 4.00
N GLY A 374 10.75 -3.23 4.90
CA GLY A 374 10.87 -2.81 6.30
C GLY A 374 11.57 -1.47 6.46
N ARG A 375 12.65 -1.23 5.71
CA ARG A 375 13.36 0.05 5.72
C ARG A 375 12.52 1.18 5.12
N GLU A 376 11.61 0.88 4.20
CA GLU A 376 10.65 1.87 3.68
C GLU A 376 9.64 2.29 4.76
N VAL A 377 9.16 1.34 5.58
CA VAL A 377 8.32 1.64 6.75
C VAL A 377 9.09 2.50 7.76
N ALA A 378 10.36 2.14 8.05
CA ALA A 378 11.21 2.92 8.93
C ALA A 378 11.38 4.36 8.42
N LEU A 379 11.65 4.52 7.12
CA LEU A 379 11.79 5.83 6.48
C LEU A 379 10.52 6.66 6.63
N TYR A 380 9.34 6.07 6.41
CA TYR A 380 8.06 6.72 6.63
C TYR A 380 7.87 7.15 8.09
N PHE A 381 8.17 6.29 9.06
CA PHE A 381 8.06 6.64 10.48
C PHE A 381 9.02 7.75 10.89
N ILE A 382 10.26 7.77 10.38
CA ILE A 382 11.21 8.85 10.68
C ILE A 382 10.74 10.18 10.06
N ARG A 383 10.18 10.16 8.84
CA ARG A 383 9.68 11.37 8.16
C ARG A 383 8.43 11.95 8.83
N ASN A 384 7.58 11.09 9.39
CA ASN A 384 6.29 11.48 9.97
C ASN A 384 6.26 11.34 11.50
N CYS A 385 7.42 11.29 12.17
CA CYS A 385 7.49 10.96 13.60
C CYS A 385 6.70 11.94 14.46
N GLU A 386 6.78 13.24 14.17
CA GLU A 386 6.06 14.28 14.92
C GLU A 386 4.54 14.10 14.82
N GLU A 387 4.02 13.83 13.62
CA GLU A 387 2.60 13.61 13.39
C GLU A 387 2.10 12.31 14.04
N ILE A 388 2.87 11.23 13.92
CA ILE A 388 2.54 9.94 14.53
C ILE A 388 2.50 10.08 16.05
N VAL A 389 3.53 10.70 16.65
CA VAL A 389 3.60 10.92 18.10
C VAL A 389 2.45 11.83 18.57
N SER A 390 2.14 12.89 17.82
CA SER A 390 1.03 13.76 18.14
C SER A 390 -0.31 13.03 18.08
N ALA A 391 -0.56 12.21 17.04
CA ALA A 391 -1.81 11.45 16.92
C ALA A 391 -1.94 10.37 18.00
N ALA A 392 -0.82 9.74 18.37
CA ALA A 392 -0.72 8.70 19.38
C ALA A 392 -0.98 9.20 20.81
N THR A 393 -0.70 10.47 21.09
CA THR A 393 -0.87 11.06 22.42
C THR A 393 -2.25 11.67 22.66
N LEU A 394 -3.08 11.78 21.61
CA LEU A 394 -4.47 12.22 21.75
C LEU A 394 -5.26 11.23 22.62
N SER A 395 -6.12 11.74 23.50
CA SER A 395 -6.99 10.90 24.34
C SER A 395 -7.94 10.02 23.52
N SER A 396 -8.24 10.40 22.27
CA SER A 396 -9.04 9.62 21.33
C SER A 396 -8.30 8.42 20.73
N SER A 397 -6.98 8.29 20.93
CA SER A 397 -6.17 7.18 20.41
C SER A 397 -6.38 5.86 21.18
N GLY A 398 -6.82 5.93 22.44
CA GLY A 398 -6.90 4.78 23.33
C GLY A 398 -5.54 4.21 23.78
N MET A 399 -4.42 4.91 23.52
CA MET A 399 -3.10 4.47 23.96
C MET A 399 -2.76 4.91 25.39
N ASP A 400 -3.26 6.06 25.84
CA ASP A 400 -2.99 6.59 27.20
C ASP A 400 -1.49 6.60 27.55
N LEU A 401 -0.64 6.98 26.60
CA LEU A 401 0.81 7.07 26.75
C LEU A 401 1.27 8.52 26.76
N GLN A 402 2.34 8.81 27.51
CA GLN A 402 2.99 10.13 27.46
C GLN A 402 3.79 10.27 26.17
N GLN A 403 4.01 11.52 25.75
CA GLN A 403 4.75 11.81 24.52
C GLN A 403 6.15 11.18 24.49
N SER A 404 6.86 11.15 25.63
CA SER A 404 8.17 10.50 25.75
C SER A 404 8.10 9.00 25.51
N ASP A 405 7.07 8.33 26.01
CA ASP A 405 6.91 6.89 25.91
C ASP A 405 6.57 6.48 24.48
N VAL A 406 5.75 7.29 23.79
CA VAL A 406 5.41 7.11 22.38
C VAL A 406 6.64 7.35 21.49
N ASP A 407 7.41 8.40 21.75
CA ASP A 407 8.64 8.69 21.01
C ASP A 407 9.67 7.55 21.16
N GLU A 408 9.89 7.07 22.39
CA GLU A 408 10.77 5.94 22.67
C GLU A 408 10.31 4.67 21.97
N ALA A 409 9.02 4.35 22.08
CA ALA A 409 8.39 3.22 21.40
C ALA A 409 8.53 3.31 19.87
N LEU A 410 8.41 4.50 19.27
CA LEU A 410 8.55 4.67 17.83
C LEU A 410 9.99 4.42 17.38
N ARG A 411 10.98 4.92 18.15
CA ARG A 411 12.41 4.71 17.87
C ARG A 411 12.79 3.23 17.97
N GLU A 412 12.20 2.51 18.91
CA GLU A 412 12.35 1.05 19.03
C GLU A 412 11.82 0.30 17.79
N ILE A 413 10.61 0.63 17.32
CA ILE A 413 10.04 0.04 16.09
C ILE A 413 10.93 0.32 14.88
N VAL A 414 11.37 1.57 14.74
CA VAL A 414 12.23 2.00 13.63
C VAL A 414 13.57 1.26 13.65
N GLN A 415 14.18 1.08 14.82
CA GLN A 415 15.44 0.33 14.95
C GLN A 415 15.29 -1.10 14.42
N ILE A 416 14.23 -1.81 14.82
CA ILE A 416 14.00 -3.19 14.35
C ILE A 416 13.77 -3.24 12.84
N LEU A 417 13.01 -2.29 12.29
CA LEU A 417 12.74 -2.22 10.85
C LEU A 417 14.00 -1.91 10.02
N LEU A 418 14.99 -1.23 10.59
CA LEU A 418 16.26 -0.93 9.95
C LEU A 418 17.25 -2.11 9.96
N ASP A 419 17.20 -2.94 11.00
CA ASP A 419 18.09 -4.07 11.17
C ASP A 419 17.66 -5.28 10.32
N SER A 420 17.93 -5.23 9.01
CA SER A 420 17.66 -6.30 8.04
C SER A 420 18.18 -7.70 8.43
N LYS A 421 19.28 -7.77 9.19
CA LYS A 421 19.84 -9.05 9.70
C LYS A 421 19.03 -9.66 10.85
N MET A 422 18.30 -8.84 11.61
CA MET A 422 17.50 -9.31 12.76
C MET A 422 16.23 -10.05 12.32
N THR A 423 15.71 -9.73 11.12
CA THR A 423 14.52 -10.37 10.56
C THR A 423 14.82 -11.71 9.87
N ASP A 424 16.04 -11.96 9.39
CA ASP A 424 16.38 -13.18 8.65
C ASP A 424 16.79 -14.37 9.54
N SER A 425 17.51 -14.14 10.65
CA SER A 425 17.99 -15.26 11.47
C SER A 425 16.95 -15.84 12.44
N LYS A 426 15.91 -15.07 12.80
CA LYS A 426 14.97 -15.45 13.89
C LYS A 426 13.58 -15.92 13.44
N LEU A 427 13.24 -15.72 12.17
CA LEU A 427 11.97 -16.21 11.60
C LEU A 427 12.13 -17.55 10.85
N SER A 428 13.37 -17.97 10.57
CA SER A 428 13.64 -19.16 9.74
C SER A 428 13.86 -20.45 10.51
N GLU A 429 14.24 -20.44 11.79
CA GLU A 429 14.48 -21.69 12.53
C GLU A 429 14.02 -21.56 13.98
N CYS A 430 13.08 -22.43 14.38
CA CYS A 430 12.98 -22.91 15.75
C CYS A 430 14.24 -23.76 16.02
N SER A 431 15.40 -23.11 16.20
CA SER A 431 16.57 -23.79 16.75
C SER A 431 16.45 -23.79 18.27
N ASP A 432 16.50 -24.99 18.88
CA ASP A 432 16.41 -25.27 20.32
C ASP A 432 17.60 -24.71 21.15
N ASP A 433 18.31 -23.69 20.65
CA ASP A 433 19.43 -23.06 21.35
C ASP A 433 18.89 -21.86 22.17
N ASP A 434 18.64 -22.12 23.46
CA ASP A 434 18.06 -21.22 24.49
C ASP A 434 18.88 -19.93 24.81
N ASP A 435 19.92 -19.59 24.06
CA ASP A 435 20.89 -18.54 24.43
C ASP A 435 20.91 -17.28 23.53
N GLU A 436 20.07 -17.18 22.49
CA GLU A 436 19.95 -15.93 21.72
C GLU A 436 18.82 -15.01 22.20
N PRO A 437 19.09 -13.72 22.49
CA PRO A 437 18.08 -12.81 23.03
C PRO A 437 16.96 -12.58 22.01
N GLN A 438 15.75 -13.08 22.30
CA GLN A 438 14.54 -12.70 21.57
C GLN A 438 14.41 -11.17 21.64
N ILE A 439 14.36 -10.52 20.48
CA ILE A 439 14.14 -9.06 20.42
C ILE A 439 12.69 -8.85 20.77
N LEU A 440 12.42 -8.53 22.03
CA LEU A 440 11.08 -8.25 22.50
C LEU A 440 10.82 -6.77 22.35
N LEU A 441 9.90 -6.40 21.46
CA LEU A 441 9.31 -5.07 21.49
C LEU A 441 8.71 -4.81 22.86
N SER A 442 8.95 -3.62 23.41
CA SER A 442 8.23 -3.14 24.59
C SER A 442 6.71 -3.16 24.35
N ASP A 443 5.93 -3.25 25.43
CA ASP A 443 4.46 -3.20 25.32
C ASP A 443 3.98 -1.91 24.64
N ASN A 444 4.66 -0.79 24.90
CA ASN A 444 4.37 0.49 24.27
C ASN A 444 4.64 0.43 22.77
N ALA A 445 5.77 -0.14 22.35
CA ALA A 445 6.10 -0.32 20.94
C ALA A 445 5.14 -1.29 20.22
N ARG A 446 4.71 -2.38 20.88
CA ARG A 446 3.69 -3.28 20.29
C ARG A 446 2.34 -2.59 20.09
N ARG A 447 1.91 -1.78 21.07
CA ARG A 447 0.65 -1.00 20.97
C ARG A 447 0.77 0.07 19.90
N LEU A 448 1.89 0.78 19.86
CA LEU A 448 2.14 1.85 18.88
C LEU A 448 2.26 1.29 17.46
N ALA A 449 2.92 0.14 17.26
CA ALA A 449 3.02 -0.49 15.94
C ALA A 449 1.64 -0.85 15.39
N ARG A 450 0.76 -1.44 16.22
CA ARG A 450 -0.65 -1.69 15.84
C ARG A 450 -1.39 -0.40 15.50
N PHE A 451 -1.29 0.60 16.37
CA PHE A 451 -1.93 1.91 16.16
C PHE A 451 -1.48 2.55 14.84
N ALA A 452 -0.18 2.60 14.58
CA ALA A 452 0.37 3.17 13.36
C ALA A 452 -0.06 2.37 12.12
N CYS A 453 0.03 1.03 12.18
CA CYS A 453 -0.38 0.16 11.08
C CYS A 453 -1.86 0.33 10.70
N GLU A 454 -2.74 0.56 11.67
CA GLU A 454 -4.17 0.80 11.44
C GLU A 454 -4.49 2.18 10.84
N ARG A 455 -3.57 3.14 10.96
CA ARG A 455 -3.76 4.52 10.46
C ARG A 455 -3.11 4.79 9.11
N ILE A 456 -2.13 3.98 8.69
CA ILE A 456 -1.56 4.06 7.35
C ILE A 456 -2.66 3.76 6.33
N GLU A 457 -2.98 4.73 5.48
CA GLU A 457 -3.93 4.55 4.39
C GLU A 457 -3.23 3.94 3.17
N VAL A 458 -3.60 2.71 2.82
CA VAL A 458 -3.11 2.02 1.62
C VAL A 458 -4.09 2.28 0.47
N PRO A 459 -3.66 2.82 -0.68
CA PRO A 459 -2.26 3.05 -1.11
C PRO A 459 -1.76 4.49 -0.95
N ARG A 460 -2.54 5.38 -0.31
CA ARG A 460 -2.28 6.83 -0.25
C ARG A 460 -0.94 7.16 0.41
N ASP A 461 -0.77 6.70 1.64
CA ASP A 461 0.40 7.01 2.48
C ASP A 461 1.57 6.09 2.14
N MET A 462 1.25 4.81 1.86
CA MET A 462 2.21 3.76 1.59
C MET A 462 1.58 2.65 0.76
N GLY A 463 2.38 2.01 -0.11
CA GLY A 463 1.93 0.86 -0.88
C GLY A 463 1.81 -0.42 -0.04
N MET A 464 1.16 -1.43 -0.61
CA MET A 464 0.78 -2.64 0.11
C MET A 464 1.99 -3.44 0.65
N ILE A 465 3.04 -3.66 -0.15
CA ILE A 465 4.19 -4.51 0.25
C ILE A 465 4.91 -4.01 1.52
N PRO A 466 5.32 -2.74 1.65
CA PRO A 466 5.85 -2.21 2.92
C PRO A 466 4.89 -2.38 4.11
N VAL A 467 3.60 -2.12 3.90
CA VAL A 467 2.59 -2.23 4.96
C VAL A 467 2.40 -3.67 5.44
N LEU A 468 2.54 -4.66 4.54
CA LEU A 468 2.60 -6.08 4.92
C LEU A 468 3.81 -6.37 5.80
N SER A 469 4.98 -5.81 5.50
CA SER A 469 6.19 -6.00 6.32
C SER A 469 6.00 -5.50 7.76
N LEU A 470 5.30 -4.38 7.94
CA LEU A 470 4.92 -3.89 9.27
C LEU A 470 3.91 -4.83 9.95
N GLY A 471 2.92 -5.31 9.21
CA GLY A 471 1.91 -6.22 9.73
C GLY A 471 2.50 -7.56 10.20
N GLU A 472 3.48 -8.09 9.48
CA GLU A 472 4.20 -9.32 9.87
C GLU A 472 5.06 -9.13 11.10
N LEU A 473 5.78 -7.99 11.17
CA LEU A 473 6.51 -7.61 12.37
C LEU A 473 5.59 -7.58 13.59
N ILE A 474 4.39 -7.03 13.45
CA ILE A 474 3.41 -7.03 14.54
C ILE A 474 2.95 -8.45 14.87
N GLN A 475 2.70 -9.29 13.86
CA GLN A 475 2.24 -10.66 14.08
C GLN A 475 3.28 -11.50 14.82
N SER A 476 4.58 -11.35 14.53
CA SER A 476 5.65 -12.12 15.18
C SER A 476 5.77 -11.86 16.69
N PHE A 477 5.20 -10.78 17.21
CA PHE A 477 5.23 -10.45 18.65
C PHE A 477 3.91 -10.70 19.39
N THR A 478 2.95 -11.33 18.71
CA THR A 478 1.59 -11.55 19.22
C THR A 478 1.16 -13.01 19.26
N GLN A 479 1.98 -13.88 18.65
CA GLN A 479 2.00 -15.31 18.89
C GLN A 479 2.88 -15.58 20.12
#